data_AF-A0A9D9X6P3-F1
#
_entry.id   AF-A0A9D9X6P3-F1
#
_cell.length_a   1.000
_cell.length_b   1.000
_cell.length_c   1.000
_cell.angle_alpha   90.00
_cell.angle_beta   90.00
_cell.angle_gamma   90.00
#
_symmetry.space_group_name_H-M   'P 1'
#
loop_
_entity.id
_entity.type
_entity.pdbx_description
1 polymer ?
#
loop_
_entity_poly.entity_id
_entity_poly.type
_entity_poly.pdbx_seq_one_letter_code
_entity_poly.pdbx_strand_id
1 'polypeptide(L)'
;MTTSDQPTATRGTLAYRTFFCCALACTVIAVTYFLIGMADGSVSSFNLGLWLLLLGGLGVVLWTGHLLRRSGRTGAAIAVLALVAVPGLFAGLLVLIVAVTQPRWN
;
A
#
# COMPACT_ATOMS: atom_id res chain seq x y z
N MET A 1 8.49 10.60 -42.72
CA MET A 1 9.02 9.54 -41.85
C MET A 1 9.24 10.14 -40.47
N THR A 2 8.21 10.09 -39.62
CA THR A 2 8.28 10.59 -38.24
C THR A 2 8.26 9.35 -37.34
N THR A 3 9.41 8.99 -36.79
CA THR A 3 9.51 8.00 -35.72
C THR A 3 8.70 8.52 -34.54
N SER A 4 7.59 7.85 -34.23
CA SER A 4 6.78 8.13 -33.05
C SER A 4 7.52 7.63 -31.81
N ASP A 5 8.60 8.29 -31.44
CA ASP A 5 9.35 8.04 -30.21
C ASP A 5 8.67 8.78 -29.06
N GLN A 6 7.64 8.21 -28.43
CA GLN A 6 7.20 8.49 -27.05
C GLN A 6 6.30 7.32 -26.55
N PRO A 7 6.25 6.92 -25.26
CA PRO A 7 7.22 7.07 -24.17
C PRO A 7 7.22 5.86 -23.20
N THR A 8 8.16 4.91 -23.31
CA THR A 8 8.28 3.80 -22.34
C THR A 8 8.63 4.31 -20.93
N ALA A 9 9.38 5.41 -20.82
CA ALA A 9 9.74 6.06 -19.56
C ALA A 9 8.53 6.58 -18.74
N THR A 10 7.45 6.99 -19.41
CA THR A 10 6.26 7.56 -18.73
C THR A 10 5.42 6.47 -18.08
N ARG A 11 5.29 5.29 -18.71
CA ARG A 11 4.48 4.17 -18.18
C ARG A 11 5.05 3.59 -16.88
N GLY A 12 6.36 3.35 -16.82
CA GLY A 12 7.03 2.85 -15.61
C GLY A 12 7.00 3.85 -14.45
N THR A 13 6.92 5.14 -14.74
CA THR A 13 6.78 6.20 -13.73
C THR A 13 5.37 6.27 -13.18
N LEU A 14 4.35 6.19 -14.04
CA LEU A 14 2.95 6.14 -13.60
C LEU A 14 2.66 4.90 -12.77
N ALA A 15 3.09 3.71 -13.23
CA ALA A 15 2.89 2.47 -12.49
C ALA A 15 3.50 2.54 -11.08
N TYR A 16 4.77 2.95 -10.97
CA TYR A 16 5.41 3.14 -9.67
C TYR A 16 4.63 4.11 -8.77
N ARG A 17 4.19 5.25 -9.29
CA ARG A 17 3.40 6.23 -8.52
C ARG A 17 2.09 5.62 -8.00
N THR A 18 1.38 4.86 -8.84
CA THR A 18 0.15 4.17 -8.43
C THR A 18 0.41 3.18 -7.30
N PHE A 19 1.37 2.27 -7.49
CA PHE A 19 1.71 1.26 -6.47
C PHE A 19 2.20 1.91 -5.16
N PHE A 20 3.00 2.96 -5.26
CA PHE A 20 3.48 3.71 -4.10
C PHE A 20 2.34 4.40 -3.35
N CYS A 21 1.45 5.10 -4.07
CA CYS A 21 0.28 5.75 -3.46
C CYS A 21 -0.67 4.74 -2.80
N CYS A 22 -0.93 3.59 -3.43
CA CYS A 22 -1.76 2.54 -2.83
C CYS A 22 -1.13 1.97 -1.55
N ALA A 23 0.16 1.63 -1.58
CA ALA A 23 0.87 1.14 -0.40
C ALA A 23 0.94 2.21 0.72
N LEU A 24 1.12 3.47 0.35
CA LEU A 24 1.12 4.60 1.29
C LEU A 24 -0.26 4.76 1.93
N ALA A 25 -1.34 4.71 1.16
CA ALA A 25 -2.70 4.79 1.69
C ALA A 25 -2.98 3.66 2.69
N CYS A 26 -2.59 2.41 2.38
CA CYS A 26 -2.72 1.29 3.30
C CYS A 26 -1.94 1.52 4.60
N THR A 27 -0.73 2.06 4.50
CA THR A 27 0.13 2.37 5.65
C THR A 27 -0.49 3.46 6.52
N VAL A 28 -1.00 4.54 5.91
CA VAL A 28 -1.67 5.63 6.63
C VAL A 28 -2.92 5.13 7.34
N ILE A 29 -3.72 4.27 6.70
CA ILE A 29 -4.89 3.64 7.32
C ILE A 29 -4.45 2.82 8.53
N ALA A 30 -3.44 1.95 8.39
CA ALA A 30 -2.95 1.11 9.49
C ALA A 30 -2.42 1.96 10.67
N VAL A 31 -1.66 3.02 10.39
CA VAL A 31 -1.18 3.96 11.42
C VAL A 31 -2.35 4.65 12.11
N THR A 32 -3.37 5.06 11.36
CA THR A 32 -4.56 5.71 11.92
C THR A 32 -5.30 4.78 12.87
N TYR A 33 -5.55 3.53 12.46
CA TYR A 33 -6.17 2.52 13.32
C TYR A 33 -5.33 2.18 14.55
N PHE A 34 -4.00 2.13 14.42
CA PHE A 34 -3.12 1.95 15.57
C PHE A 34 -3.26 3.11 16.57
N LEU A 35 -3.26 4.35 16.10
CA LEU A 35 -3.39 5.53 16.97
C LEU A 35 -4.77 5.60 17.64
N ILE A 36 -5.84 5.32 16.90
CA ILE A 36 -7.19 5.19 17.47
C ILE A 36 -7.20 4.08 18.52
N GLY A 37 -6.61 2.93 18.20
CA GLY A 37 -6.57 1.78 19.09
C GLY A 37 -5.76 2.00 20.37
N MET A 38 -4.72 2.82 20.31
CA MET A 38 -3.99 3.29 21.48
C MET A 38 -4.84 4.25 22.35
N ALA A 39 -5.70 5.05 21.73
CA ALA A 39 -6.57 6.00 22.42
C ALA A 39 -7.80 5.32 23.06
N ASP A 40 -8.37 4.31 22.41
CA ASP A 40 -9.56 3.58 22.89
C ASP A 40 -9.25 2.29 23.68
N GLY A 41 -7.98 1.87 23.72
CA GLY A 41 -7.51 0.70 24.46
C GLY A 41 -7.66 -0.64 23.71
N SER A 42 -8.10 -0.66 22.46
CA SER A 42 -8.16 -1.87 21.63
C SER A 42 -6.76 -2.37 21.19
N VAL A 43 -5.76 -1.49 21.21
CA VAL A 43 -4.34 -1.88 21.18
C VAL A 43 -3.89 -2.08 22.63
N SER A 44 -3.73 -3.34 23.03
CA SER A 44 -3.25 -3.71 24.36
C SER A 44 -1.78 -4.11 24.32
N SER A 45 -1.14 -4.22 25.48
CA SER A 45 0.24 -4.73 25.59
C SER A 45 0.41 -6.13 24.98
N PHE A 46 -0.66 -6.92 24.89
CA PHE A 46 -0.67 -8.24 24.26
C PHE A 46 -0.52 -8.19 22.73
N ASN A 47 -1.13 -7.21 22.05
CA ASN A 47 -1.05 -7.09 20.59
C ASN A 47 -0.11 -5.97 20.10
N LEU A 48 0.44 -5.17 21.02
CA LEU A 48 1.36 -4.06 20.69
C LEU A 48 2.54 -4.52 19.83
N GLY A 49 3.14 -5.66 20.16
CA GLY A 49 4.25 -6.23 19.37
C GLY A 49 3.87 -6.55 17.93
N LEU A 50 2.66 -7.10 17.71
CA LEU A 50 2.14 -7.40 16.37
C LEU A 50 1.87 -6.12 15.58
N TRP A 51 1.34 -5.09 16.24
CA TRP A 51 1.15 -3.78 15.63
C TRP A 51 2.46 -3.14 15.19
N LEU A 52 3.47 -3.13 16.06
CA LEU A 52 4.79 -2.58 15.74
C LEU A 52 5.45 -3.36 14.60
N LEU A 53 5.33 -4.69 14.58
CA LEU A 53 5.84 -5.52 13.49
C LEU A 53 5.13 -5.20 12.17
N LEU A 54 3.81 -5.05 12.18
CA LEU A 54 3.01 -4.70 11.01
C LEU A 54 3.41 -3.31 10.48
N LEU A 55 3.41 -2.29 11.33
CA LEU A 55 3.74 -0.92 10.94
C LEU A 55 5.19 -0.81 10.47
N GLY A 56 6.11 -1.49 11.15
CA GLY A 56 7.51 -1.60 10.73
C GLY A 56 7.65 -2.26 9.36
N GLY A 57 6.96 -3.37 9.13
CA GLY A 57 6.93 -4.06 7.83
C GLY A 57 6.40 -3.17 6.70
N LEU A 58 5.30 -2.46 6.93
CA LEU A 58 4.74 -1.50 5.96
C LEU A 58 5.74 -0.36 5.66
N GLY A 59 6.40 0.17 6.69
CA GLY A 59 7.46 1.18 6.55
C GLY A 59 8.64 0.67 5.72
N VAL A 60 9.09 -0.57 5.97
CA VAL A 60 10.16 -1.23 5.21
C VAL A 60 9.79 -1.40 3.74
N VAL A 61 8.55 -1.78 3.43
CA VAL A 61 8.07 -1.90 2.04
C VAL A 61 8.14 -0.56 1.32
N LEU A 62 7.62 0.52 1.91
CA LEU A 62 7.66 1.86 1.31
C LEU A 62 9.08 2.36 1.13
N TRP A 63 9.93 2.20 2.16
CA TRP A 63 11.32 2.62 2.11
C TRP A 63 12.11 1.87 1.04
N THR A 64 11.97 0.54 0.99
CA THR A 64 12.65 -0.32 0.02
C THR A 64 12.19 -0.02 -1.41
N GLY A 65 10.88 0.17 -1.62
CA GLY A 65 10.34 0.59 -2.91
C GLY A 65 10.91 1.93 -3.38
N HIS A 66 11.02 2.90 -2.47
CA HIS A 66 11.63 4.21 -2.76
C HIS A 66 13.12 4.10 -3.09
N LEU A 67 13.88 3.33 -2.30
CA LEU A 67 15.32 3.15 -2.51
C LEU A 67 15.61 2.44 -3.84
N LEU A 68 14.87 1.38 -4.17
CA LEU A 68 14.99 0.67 -5.44
C LEU A 68 14.69 1.59 -6.63
N ARG A 69 13.68 2.47 -6.50
CA ARG A 69 13.35 3.46 -7.53
C ARG A 69 14.49 4.46 -7.73
N ARG A 70 15.07 4.98 -6.63
CA ARG A 70 16.22 5.89 -6.69
C ARG A 70 17.45 5.26 -7.35
N SER A 71 17.64 3.96 -7.17
CA SER A 71 18.72 3.18 -7.81
C SER A 71 18.42 2.77 -9.25
N GLY A 72 17.38 3.33 -9.89
CA GLY A 72 16.98 3.02 -11.28
C GLY A 72 16.25 1.68 -11.46
N ARG A 73 16.11 0.87 -10.41
CA ARG A 73 15.48 -0.46 -10.44
C ARG A 73 13.95 -0.37 -10.31
N THR A 74 13.32 0.32 -11.24
CA THR A 74 11.87 0.61 -11.21
C THR A 74 11.00 -0.65 -11.14
N GLY A 75 11.34 -1.71 -11.88
CA GLY A 75 10.58 -2.97 -11.85
C GLY A 75 10.60 -3.63 -10.47
N ALA A 76 11.77 -3.69 -9.83
CA ALA A 76 11.91 -4.24 -8.47
C ALA A 76 11.18 -3.36 -7.44
N ALA A 77 11.23 -2.03 -7.59
CA ALA A 77 10.47 -1.12 -6.74
C ALA A 77 8.96 -1.40 -6.79
N ILE A 78 8.41 -1.57 -7.99
CA ILE A 78 6.99 -1.92 -8.19
C ILE A 78 6.68 -3.28 -7.56
N ALA A 79 7.52 -4.28 -7.77
CA ALA A 79 7.31 -5.62 -7.22
C ALA A 79 7.23 -5.61 -5.68
N VAL A 80 8.13 -4.88 -5.01
CA VAL A 80 8.10 -4.73 -3.55
C VAL A 80 6.84 -4.00 -3.08
N LEU A 81 6.47 -2.89 -3.73
CA LEU A 81 5.27 -2.12 -3.38
C LEU A 81 3.97 -2.92 -3.62
N ALA A 82 3.96 -3.79 -4.64
CA ALA A 82 2.83 -4.65 -4.99
C ALA A 82 2.46 -5.63 -3.86
N LEU A 83 3.40 -6.01 -3.00
CA LEU A 83 3.14 -6.87 -1.84
C LEU A 83 2.09 -6.29 -0.89
N VAL A 84 1.98 -4.96 -0.82
CA VAL A 84 0.99 -4.26 0.01
C VAL A 84 -0.14 -3.70 -0.85
N ALA A 85 0.20 -3.06 -1.97
CA ALA A 85 -0.77 -2.38 -2.80
C ALA A 85 -1.81 -3.33 -3.43
N VAL A 86 -1.41 -4.52 -3.87
CA VAL A 86 -2.34 -5.46 -4.52
C VAL A 86 -3.34 -6.02 -3.50
N PRO A 87 -2.94 -6.60 -2.36
CA PRO A 87 -3.89 -7.02 -1.33
C PRO A 87 -4.75 -5.84 -0.81
N GLY A 88 -4.14 -4.68 -0.62
CA GLY A 88 -4.85 -3.48 -0.15
C GLY A 88 -5.93 -2.99 -1.11
N LEU A 89 -5.66 -3.01 -2.42
CA LEU A 89 -6.66 -2.70 -3.44
C LEU A 89 -7.82 -3.71 -3.43
N PHE A 90 -7.53 -5.01 -3.36
CA PHE A 90 -8.58 -6.03 -3.28
C PHE A 90 -9.40 -5.91 -2.00
N ALA A 91 -8.77 -5.66 -0.85
CA ALA A 91 -9.47 -5.42 0.40
C ALA A 91 -10.37 -4.17 0.32
N GLY A 92 -9.84 -3.07 -0.24
CA GLY A 92 -10.61 -1.85 -0.45
C GLY A 92 -11.80 -2.05 -1.40
N LEU A 93 -11.61 -2.79 -2.49
CA LEU A 93 -12.70 -3.17 -3.41
C LEU A 93 -13.74 -4.04 -2.72
N LEU A 94 -13.33 -5.02 -1.92
CA LEU A 94 -14.25 -5.85 -1.15
C LEU A 94 -15.08 -5.00 -0.18
N VAL A 95 -14.43 -4.10 0.57
CA VAL A 95 -15.12 -3.17 1.48
C VAL A 95 -16.10 -2.30 0.72
N LEU A 96 -15.72 -1.77 -0.45
CA LEU A 96 -16.60 -0.97 -1.29
C LEU A 96 -17.80 -1.78 -1.79
N ILE A 97 -17.58 -3.02 -2.24
CA ILE A 97 -18.66 -3.91 -2.67
C ILE A 97 -19.62 -4.16 -1.51
N VAL A 98 -19.12 -4.51 -0.32
CA VAL A 98 -19.95 -4.73 0.87
C VAL A 98 -20.74 -3.47 1.23
N ALA A 99 -20.09 -2.30 1.18
CA ALA A 99 -20.74 -1.02 1.49
C ALA A 99 -21.87 -0.67 0.51
N VAL A 100 -21.69 -0.95 -0.79
CA VAL A 100 -22.68 -0.63 -1.83
C VAL A 100 -23.79 -1.67 -1.89
N THR A 101 -23.45 -2.96 -1.82
CA THR A 101 -24.42 -4.06 -1.99
C THR A 101 -25.21 -4.34 -0.72
N GLN A 102 -24.74 -3.85 0.43
CA GLN A 102 -25.34 -4.05 1.76
C GLN A 102 -25.87 -5.48 1.95
N PRO A 103 -25.01 -6.50 1.79
CA PRO A 103 -25.46 -7.87 1.83
C PRO A 103 -26.02 -8.17 3.22
N ARG A 104 -27.13 -8.92 3.25
CA ARG A 104 -27.67 -9.46 4.50
C ARG A 104 -26.69 -10.52 5.01
N TRP A 105 -26.15 -10.31 6.21
CA TRP A 105 -25.36 -11.30 6.94
C TRP A 105 -26.35 -12.28 7.59
N ASN A 106 -26.85 -13.23 6.80
CA ASN A 106 -27.72 -14.32 7.24
C ASN A 106 -26.92 -15.61 7.37
#